data_AF-A0A7W6LW18-F1
#
_entry.id   AF-A0A7W6LW18-F1
#
_cell.length_a   1.000
_cell.length_b   1.000
_cell.length_c   1.000
_cell.angle_alpha   90.00
_cell.angle_beta   90.00
_cell.angle_gamma   90.00
#
_symmetry.space_group_name_H-M   'P 1'
#
loop_
_entity.id
_entity.type
_entity.pdbx_description
1 polymer ?
#
loop_
_entity_poly.entity_id
_entity_poly.type
_entity_poly.pdbx_seq_one_letter_code
_entity_poly.pdbx_strand_id
1 'polypeptide(L)'
;MSGRPPGAGHNNGPPLDDDDPPATIRTCRWCRHWSPPSEREERDYEFFRLGLSRRRVKRPSGACDRVLMAPGKPLAFSATVAEFSCLNFAAKPLPPVEIPRRGGFVTIYEGDKIVWRGNAEDLPEEYR
;
A
#
# COMPACT_ATOMS: atom_id res chain seq x y z
N MET A 1 -22.00 -35.20 -13.95
CA MET A 1 -20.62 -34.80 -13.59
C MET A 1 -20.33 -33.45 -14.23
N SER A 2 -20.08 -32.41 -13.42
CA SER A 2 -19.27 -31.22 -13.76
C SER A 2 -19.20 -30.32 -12.52
N GLY A 3 -18.32 -30.69 -11.58
CA GLY A 3 -17.95 -29.84 -10.45
C GLY A 3 -16.74 -29.01 -10.83
N ARG A 4 -16.90 -27.69 -10.91
CA ARG A 4 -15.80 -26.74 -11.03
C ARG A 4 -14.96 -26.87 -9.74
N PRO A 5 -13.61 -26.97 -9.81
CA PRO A 5 -12.81 -27.07 -8.61
C PRO A 5 -13.04 -25.81 -7.74
N PRO A 6 -13.17 -25.96 -6.41
CA PRO A 6 -13.35 -24.82 -5.52
C PRO A 6 -12.15 -23.89 -5.69
N GLY A 7 -12.41 -22.65 -6.12
CA GLY A 7 -11.41 -21.61 -6.14
C GLY A 7 -10.83 -21.45 -4.73
N ALA A 8 -9.54 -21.11 -4.65
CA ALA A 8 -8.85 -20.90 -3.39
C ALA A 8 -9.44 -19.66 -2.68
N GLY A 9 -10.51 -19.86 -1.92
CA GLY A 9 -11.25 -18.83 -1.19
C GLY A 9 -11.26 -19.11 0.31
N HIS A 10 -10.94 -18.07 1.09
CA HIS A 10 -10.71 -18.08 2.53
C HIS A 10 -12.02 -18.14 3.37
N ASN A 11 -12.01 -18.95 4.43
CA ASN A 11 -12.74 -18.82 5.71
C ASN A 11 -14.08 -18.04 5.73
N ASN A 12 -15.07 -18.39 4.91
CA ASN A 12 -16.48 -17.91 5.03
C ASN A 12 -16.67 -16.39 5.23
N GLY A 13 -15.71 -15.56 4.83
CA GLY A 13 -15.84 -14.12 4.83
C GLY A 13 -16.61 -13.65 3.60
N PRO A 14 -17.30 -12.50 3.65
CA PRO A 14 -17.85 -11.91 2.44
C PRO A 14 -16.74 -11.76 1.39
N PRO A 15 -17.03 -12.00 0.09
CA PRO A 15 -16.07 -11.82 -0.98
C PRO A 15 -15.41 -10.45 -0.82
N LEU A 16 -14.09 -10.43 -0.76
CA LEU A 16 -13.39 -9.17 -0.95
C LEU A 16 -13.66 -8.80 -2.39
N ASP A 17 -14.42 -7.72 -2.62
CA ASP A 17 -14.63 -7.19 -3.96
C ASP A 17 -13.26 -7.10 -4.66
N ASP A 18 -13.23 -7.53 -5.93
CA ASP A 18 -12.05 -7.65 -6.80
C ASP A 18 -11.45 -6.28 -7.17
N ASP A 19 -11.17 -5.44 -6.17
CA ASP A 19 -10.16 -4.39 -6.28
C ASP A 19 -8.82 -5.02 -5.89
N ASP A 20 -8.32 -5.90 -6.76
CA ASP A 20 -6.92 -6.32 -6.69
C ASP A 20 -6.09 -5.02 -6.70
N PRO A 21 -5.42 -4.65 -5.60
CA PRO A 21 -4.58 -3.47 -5.61
C PRO A 21 -3.52 -3.70 -6.69
N PRO A 22 -3.06 -2.64 -7.38
CA PRO A 22 -2.13 -2.78 -8.50
C PRO A 22 -0.93 -3.65 -8.08
N ALA A 23 -0.32 -4.35 -9.04
CA ALA A 23 0.75 -5.35 -8.88
C ALA A 23 2.03 -4.89 -8.13
N THR A 24 1.97 -3.78 -7.40
CA THR A 24 3.06 -3.06 -6.80
C THR A 24 3.20 -3.43 -5.31
N ILE A 25 4.12 -4.36 -5.04
CA ILE A 25 4.77 -4.60 -3.74
C ILE A 25 3.87 -5.23 -2.64
N ARG A 26 3.81 -6.56 -2.61
CA ARG A 26 3.19 -7.37 -1.54
C ARG A 26 4.12 -7.64 -0.36
N THR A 27 4.65 -6.58 0.26
CA THR A 27 5.57 -6.72 1.40
C THR A 27 4.94 -6.28 2.73
N CYS A 28 5.41 -6.86 3.83
CA CYS A 28 4.89 -6.67 5.18
C CYS A 28 4.70 -5.19 5.55
N ARG A 29 5.61 -4.29 5.17
CA ARG A 29 5.47 -2.83 5.42
C ARG A 29 4.16 -2.22 4.91
N TRP A 30 3.59 -2.80 3.85
CA TRP A 30 2.34 -2.37 3.20
C TRP A 30 1.13 -3.18 3.63
N CYS A 31 1.29 -4.15 4.54
CA CYS A 31 0.21 -4.98 5.03
C CYS A 31 -0.51 -4.32 6.22
N ARG A 32 -1.83 -4.41 6.27
CA ARG A 32 -2.66 -3.92 7.39
C ARG A 32 -2.41 -4.65 8.72
N HIS A 33 -1.86 -5.86 8.66
CA HIS A 33 -1.59 -6.71 9.84
C HIS A 33 -0.17 -6.56 10.37
N TRP A 34 0.68 -5.79 9.68
CA TRP A 34 2.07 -5.64 10.08
C TRP A 34 2.25 -4.51 11.08
N SER A 35 2.91 -4.85 12.18
CA SER A 35 3.43 -3.91 13.17
C SER A 35 4.90 -3.63 12.90
N PRO A 36 5.33 -2.35 12.82
CA PRO A 36 6.73 -2.02 12.66
C PRO A 36 7.56 -2.46 13.88
N PRO A 37 8.89 -2.59 13.73
CA PRO A 37 9.78 -2.71 14.88
C PRO A 37 9.58 -1.55 15.85
N SER A 38 9.90 -1.76 17.12
CA SER A 38 9.85 -0.67 18.10
C SER A 38 10.99 0.33 17.90
N GLU A 39 10.77 1.59 18.25
CA GLU A 39 11.81 2.64 18.19
C GLU A 39 13.08 2.26 18.98
N ARG A 40 12.90 1.51 20.07
CA ARG A 40 14.03 1.01 20.87
C ARG A 40 14.86 0.01 20.09
N GLU A 41 14.24 -0.96 19.42
CA GLU A 41 14.96 -1.94 18.61
C GLU A 41 15.72 -1.26 17.47
N GLU A 42 15.09 -0.27 16.81
CA GLU A 42 15.71 0.50 15.74
C GLU A 42 16.94 1.27 16.23
N ARG A 43 16.81 2.01 17.32
CA ARG A 43 17.90 2.76 17.95
C ARG A 43 19.03 1.85 18.42
N ASP A 44 18.72 0.75 19.11
CA ASP A 44 19.72 -0.20 19.60
C ASP A 44 20.52 -0.79 18.43
N TYR A 45 19.84 -1.12 17.32
CA TYR A 45 20.49 -1.62 16.11
C TYR A 45 21.33 -0.55 15.41
N GLU A 46 20.86 0.68 15.35
CA GLU A 46 21.63 1.79 14.76
C GLU A 46 22.91 2.05 15.55
N PHE A 47 22.85 2.09 16.89
CA PHE A 47 24.02 2.24 17.75
C PHE A 47 25.03 1.11 17.55
N PHE A 48 24.56 -0.13 17.41
CA PHE A 48 25.41 -1.28 17.08
C PHE A 48 26.04 -1.12 15.69
N ARG A 49 25.26 -0.76 14.66
CA ARG A 49 25.72 -0.56 13.28
C ARG A 49 26.76 0.54 13.15
N LEU A 50 26.63 1.62 13.92
CA LEU A 50 27.57 2.74 13.97
C LEU A 50 28.81 2.47 14.84
N GLY A 51 28.90 1.30 15.48
CA GLY A 51 30.02 0.95 16.37
C GLY A 51 30.01 1.68 17.71
N LEU A 52 28.94 2.41 18.03
CA LEU A 52 28.75 3.12 19.29
C LEU A 52 28.38 2.17 20.45
N SER A 53 27.94 0.96 20.13
CA SER A 53 27.65 -0.11 21.08
C SER A 53 28.41 -1.39 20.73
N ARG A 54 29.02 -2.01 21.75
CA ARG A 54 29.65 -3.34 21.63
C ARG A 54 28.66 -4.49 21.80
N ARG A 55 27.41 -4.20 22.21
CA ARG A 55 26.37 -5.21 22.38
C ARG A 55 25.86 -5.65 21.02
N ARG A 56 25.98 -6.94 20.70
CA ARG A 56 25.33 -7.53 19.52
C ARG A 56 23.81 -7.50 19.72
N VAL A 57 23.10 -7.01 18.72
CA VAL A 57 21.63 -6.96 18.71
C VAL A 57 21.11 -7.51 17.40
N LYS A 58 19.89 -8.06 17.41
CA LYS A 58 19.21 -8.54 16.21
C LYS A 58 18.88 -7.35 15.31
N ARG A 59 18.89 -7.55 13.99
CA ARG A 59 18.29 -6.59 13.06
C ARG A 59 16.80 -6.40 13.42
N PRO A 60 16.30 -5.16 13.49
CA PRO A 60 14.91 -4.86 13.75
C PRO A 60 14.03 -5.61 12.76
N SER A 61 13.08 -6.36 13.30
CA SER A 61 12.09 -7.09 12.55
C SER A 61 10.75 -6.69 13.13
N GLY A 62 9.84 -6.21 12.29
CA GLY A 62 8.45 -6.03 12.70
C GLY A 62 7.79 -7.39 12.96
N ALA A 63 6.48 -7.37 13.16
CA ALA A 63 5.71 -8.58 13.42
C ALA A 63 4.41 -8.57 12.62
N CYS A 64 3.93 -9.76 12.26
CA CYS A 64 2.61 -9.98 11.72
C CYS A 64 2.00 -11.19 12.43
N ASP A 65 0.78 -11.04 12.96
CA ASP A 65 0.06 -12.04 13.74
C ASP A 65 -0.72 -13.05 12.88
N ARG A 66 -0.89 -12.75 11.59
CA ARG A 66 -1.67 -13.52 10.64
C ARG A 66 -0.87 -13.77 9.36
N VAL A 67 0.09 -14.68 9.42
CA VAL A 67 0.92 -15.05 8.26
C VAL A 67 0.56 -16.44 7.76
N LEU A 68 0.22 -16.56 6.48
CA LEU A 68 0.07 -17.82 5.76
C LEU A 68 1.31 -18.09 4.91
N MET A 69 2.10 -19.07 5.32
CA MET A 69 3.39 -19.42 4.68
C MET A 69 3.24 -20.39 3.51
N ALA A 70 2.22 -21.25 3.54
CA ALA A 70 1.98 -22.25 2.51
C ALA A 70 0.47 -22.54 2.39
N PRO A 71 0.00 -22.96 1.20
CA PRO A 71 -1.40 -23.34 1.01
C PRO A 71 -1.81 -24.49 1.94
N GLY A 72 -3.01 -24.39 2.52
CA GLY A 72 -3.57 -25.42 3.41
C GLY A 72 -2.93 -25.53 4.79
N LYS A 73 -2.09 -24.56 5.19
CA LYS A 73 -1.53 -24.50 6.56
C LYS A 73 -2.32 -23.52 7.44
N PRO A 74 -2.32 -23.71 8.78
CA PRO A 74 -2.84 -22.71 9.70
C PRO A 74 -2.10 -21.38 9.58
N LEU A 75 -2.76 -20.28 9.98
CA LEU A 75 -2.10 -19.00 10.17
C LEU A 75 -1.10 -19.10 11.33
N ALA A 76 0.01 -18.37 11.21
CA ALA A 76 1.04 -18.30 12.24
C ALA A 76 1.39 -16.85 12.58
N PHE A 77 1.88 -16.65 13.81
CA PHE A 77 2.61 -15.45 14.20
C PHE A 77 4.05 -15.53 13.69
N SER A 78 4.55 -14.45 13.08
CA SER A 78 5.93 -14.42 12.59
C SER A 78 6.57 -13.05 12.78
N ALA A 79 7.82 -13.06 13.26
CA ALA A 79 8.69 -11.90 13.19
C ALA A 79 9.14 -11.72 11.74
N THR A 80 8.77 -10.60 11.13
CA THR A 80 8.94 -10.34 9.70
C THR A 80 9.72 -9.06 9.46
N VAL A 81 10.61 -9.07 8.47
CA VAL A 81 11.22 -7.83 7.97
C VAL A 81 10.26 -7.10 7.06
N ALA A 82 10.48 -5.80 6.83
CA ALA A 82 9.61 -4.96 6.02
C ALA A 82 9.37 -5.53 4.61
N GLU A 83 10.37 -6.20 4.04
CA GLU A 83 10.38 -6.79 2.69
C GLU A 83 9.80 -8.21 2.62
N PHE A 84 9.39 -8.79 3.74
CA PHE A 84 8.81 -10.14 3.76
C PHE A 84 7.42 -10.17 3.07
N SER A 85 7.06 -11.28 2.42
CA SER A 85 5.76 -11.45 1.76
C SER A 85 5.07 -12.75 2.18
N CYS A 86 3.75 -12.74 2.38
CA CYS A 86 2.95 -13.92 2.71
C CYS A 86 1.76 -14.11 1.78
N LEU A 87 1.16 -15.31 1.78
CA LEU A 87 0.08 -15.66 0.85
C LEU A 87 -1.23 -14.94 1.16
N ASN A 88 -1.43 -14.54 2.41
CA ASN A 88 -2.63 -13.83 2.88
C ASN A 88 -2.38 -12.33 3.12
N PHE A 89 -1.53 -11.71 2.29
CA PHE A 89 -1.28 -10.27 2.32
C PHE A 89 -2.59 -9.49 2.17
N ALA A 90 -2.78 -8.47 3.01
CA ALA A 90 -3.90 -7.54 2.93
C ALA A 90 -3.35 -6.11 2.94
N ALA A 91 -3.47 -5.41 1.82
CA ALA A 91 -2.93 -4.07 1.66
C ALA A 91 -3.52 -3.11 2.71
N LYS A 92 -2.68 -2.18 3.21
CA LYS A 92 -3.17 -0.99 3.90
C LYS A 92 -4.03 -0.20 2.90
N PRO A 93 -5.21 0.30 3.31
CA PRO A 93 -5.98 1.18 2.45
C PRO A 93 -5.12 2.40 2.12
N LEU A 94 -5.01 2.72 0.83
CA LEU A 94 -4.43 3.99 0.45
C LEU A 94 -5.35 5.10 0.99
N PRO A 95 -4.79 6.20 1.54
CA PRO A 95 -5.62 7.35 1.84
C PRO A 95 -6.36 7.74 0.56
N PRO A 96 -7.63 8.19 0.64
CA PRO A 96 -8.32 8.72 -0.51
C PRO A 96 -7.40 9.73 -1.18
N VAL A 97 -7.06 9.49 -2.44
CA VAL A 97 -6.40 10.52 -3.23
C VAL A 97 -7.46 11.60 -3.39
N GLU A 98 -7.33 12.68 -2.63
CA GLU A 98 -8.04 13.91 -2.93
C GLU A 98 -7.49 14.37 -4.27
N ILE A 99 -8.09 13.90 -5.35
CA ILE A 99 -7.95 14.54 -6.65
C ILE A 99 -8.69 15.85 -6.45
N PRO A 100 -8.00 17.00 -6.30
CA PRO A 100 -8.73 18.25 -6.29
C PRO A 100 -9.50 18.25 -7.61
N ARG A 101 -10.81 18.49 -7.56
CA ARG A 101 -11.63 18.68 -8.76
C ARG A 101 -11.20 19.99 -9.41
N ARG A 102 -9.95 20.08 -9.86
CA ARG A 102 -9.47 21.15 -10.71
C ARG A 102 -10.40 21.10 -11.91
N GLY A 103 -11.16 22.18 -12.10
CA GLY A 103 -11.96 22.36 -13.31
C GLY A 103 -11.11 22.02 -14.53
N GLY A 104 -11.73 21.44 -15.57
CA GLY A 104 -11.02 20.95 -16.74
C GLY A 104 -10.08 22.00 -17.35
N PHE A 105 -9.04 21.54 -18.06
CA PHE A 105 -8.16 22.44 -18.76
C PHE A 105 -8.86 22.97 -20.02
N VAL A 106 -9.08 24.28 -20.09
CA VAL A 106 -9.88 24.93 -21.14
C VAL A 106 -8.95 25.70 -22.08
N THR A 107 -9.30 25.68 -23.37
CA THR A 107 -8.65 26.49 -24.42
C THR A 107 -9.74 27.18 -25.21
N ILE A 108 -9.67 28.51 -25.31
CA ILE A 108 -10.64 29.35 -26.01
C ILE A 108 -10.03 29.86 -27.30
N TYR A 109 -10.79 29.76 -28.37
CA TYR A 109 -10.41 30.20 -29.70
C TYR A 109 -11.25 31.40 -30.13
N GLU A 110 -10.61 32.38 -30.75
CA GLU A 110 -11.27 33.44 -31.51
C GLU A 110 -10.77 33.35 -32.96
N GLY A 111 -11.63 32.84 -33.83
CA GLY A 111 -11.21 32.34 -35.15
C GLY A 111 -10.19 31.22 -35.02
N ASP A 112 -9.05 31.36 -35.70
CA ASP A 112 -7.95 30.37 -35.69
C ASP A 112 -6.90 30.63 -34.60
N LYS A 113 -7.14 31.59 -33.70
CA LYS A 113 -6.19 31.98 -32.66
C LYS A 113 -6.66 31.54 -31.28
N ILE A 114 -5.75 30.96 -30.51
CA ILE A 114 -5.97 30.71 -29.08
C ILE A 114 -5.88 32.04 -28.37
N VAL A 115 -6.99 32.51 -27.81
CA VAL A 115 -7.05 33.76 -27.03
C VAL A 115 -6.85 33.51 -25.55
N TRP A 116 -7.15 32.30 -25.08
CA TRP A 116 -6.92 31.94 -23.69
C TRP A 116 -6.73 30.43 -23.50
N ARG A 117 -5.89 30.03 -22.53
CA ARG A 117 -5.58 28.62 -22.21
C ARG A 117 -5.18 28.46 -20.75
N GLY A 118 -5.91 27.67 -19.97
CA GLY A 118 -5.65 27.48 -18.54
C GLY A 118 -6.63 26.53 -17.84
N ASN A 119 -6.54 26.40 -16.51
CA ASN A 119 -7.55 25.65 -15.76
C ASN A 119 -8.87 26.43 -15.78
N ALA A 120 -10.01 25.74 -15.88
CA ALA A 120 -11.32 26.40 -15.89
C ALA A 120 -11.57 27.28 -14.66
N GLU A 121 -10.93 26.98 -13.53
CA GLU A 121 -11.01 27.79 -12.30
C GLU A 121 -10.38 29.19 -12.47
N ASP A 122 -9.37 29.28 -13.34
CA ASP A 122 -8.63 30.50 -13.65
C ASP A 122 -9.24 31.26 -14.84
N LEU A 123 -10.41 30.85 -15.32
CA LEU A 123 -11.06 31.45 -16.48
C LEU A 123 -11.49 32.89 -16.18
N PRO A 124 -10.98 33.89 -16.92
CA PRO A 124 -11.38 35.29 -16.76
C PRO A 124 -12.89 35.46 -16.97
N GLU A 125 -13.51 36.40 -16.24
CA GLU A 125 -14.96 36.65 -16.30
C GLU A 125 -15.45 37.01 -17.71
N GLU A 126 -14.61 37.68 -18.50
CA GLU A 126 -14.89 38.02 -19.90
C GLU A 126 -15.10 36.80 -20.82
N TYR A 127 -14.72 35.60 -20.36
CA TYR A 127 -14.85 34.33 -21.06
C TYR A 127 -15.74 33.31 -20.33
N ARG A 128 -16.33 33.65 -19.18
CA ARG A 128 -17.35 32.83 -18.50
C ARG A 128 -18.71 32.97 -19.18
#